data_AF-N9TWY5-F1
#
_entry.id   AF-N9TWY5-F1
#
_cell.length_a   1.000
_cell.length_b   1.000
_cell.length_c   1.000
_cell.angle_alpha   90.00
_cell.angle_beta   90.00
_cell.angle_gamma   90.00
#
_symmetry.space_group_name_H-M   'P 1'
#
loop_
_entity.id
_entity.type
_entity.pdbx_description
1 polymer ?
#
loop_
_entity_poly.entity_id
_entity_poly.type
_entity_poly.pdbx_seq_one_letter_code
_entity_poly.pdbx_strand_id
1 'polypeptide(L)'
;MPTPQCVFYEGDKARARLLTQDAFLSRLTRSDYAFRLKKADYDDADFRRLLENSVLNWTDDERAKLNACMASALSGYGTLSLFIPETIGLIKTNGQEEPGNAYCRNDNNIVIHPAALTREPARLTRLLIHELFHLISRNNPVLKERLYNTLGFFKGEELLLPDSLADATITNPDSPANDFFLSPNKKVHRA
;
A
#
# COMPACT_ATOMS: atom_id res chain seq x y z
N MET A 1 -16.12 18.47 9.44
CA MET A 1 -15.85 17.27 8.62
C MET A 1 -15.57 16.12 9.56
N PRO A 2 -16.10 14.92 9.31
CA PRO A 2 -15.80 13.77 10.14
C PRO A 2 -14.31 13.41 10.04
N THR A 3 -13.70 13.13 11.18
CA THR A 3 -12.31 12.63 11.24
C THR A 3 -12.27 11.21 10.69
N PRO A 4 -11.32 10.86 9.80
CA PRO A 4 -11.15 9.49 9.33
C PRO A 4 -11.10 8.48 10.49
N GLN A 5 -11.84 7.38 10.36
CA GLN A 5 -11.95 6.35 11.38
C GLN A 5 -11.12 5.11 11.01
N CYS A 6 -10.33 4.60 11.95
CA CYS A 6 -9.62 3.33 11.79
C CYS A 6 -10.57 2.16 12.03
N VAL A 7 -10.62 1.23 11.09
CA VAL A 7 -11.32 -0.06 11.24
C VAL A 7 -10.29 -1.18 11.16
N PHE A 8 -10.11 -1.87 12.26
CA PHE A 8 -9.21 -3.01 12.36
C PHE A 8 -9.93 -4.27 11.88
N TYR A 9 -9.51 -4.80 10.73
CA TYR A 9 -10.05 -6.04 10.18
C TYR A 9 -9.25 -7.24 10.67
N GLU A 10 -9.95 -8.35 10.91
CA GLU A 10 -9.41 -9.61 11.42
C GLU A 10 -10.14 -10.81 10.80
N GLY A 11 -9.56 -12.00 10.95
CA GLY A 11 -10.15 -13.25 10.49
C GLY A 11 -10.70 -13.16 9.06
N ASP A 12 -11.93 -13.63 8.86
CA ASP A 12 -12.56 -13.68 7.53
C ASP A 12 -12.81 -12.30 6.93
N LYS A 13 -13.00 -11.26 7.75
CA LYS A 13 -13.15 -9.88 7.24
C LYS A 13 -11.85 -9.37 6.65
N ALA A 14 -10.72 -9.61 7.30
CA ALA A 14 -9.41 -9.24 6.76
C ALA A 14 -9.07 -10.05 5.50
N ARG A 15 -9.33 -11.37 5.51
CA ARG A 15 -9.12 -12.23 4.35
C ARG A 15 -9.93 -11.76 3.15
N ALA A 16 -11.23 -11.48 3.33
CA ALA A 16 -12.09 -10.97 2.27
C ALA A 16 -11.56 -9.66 1.66
N ARG A 17 -11.00 -8.75 2.47
CA ARG A 17 -10.41 -7.49 2.00
C ARG A 17 -9.11 -7.70 1.20
N LEU A 18 -8.25 -8.65 1.59
CA LEU A 18 -7.01 -8.97 0.84
C LEU A 18 -7.31 -9.67 -0.50
N LEU A 19 -8.37 -10.48 -0.52
CA LEU A 19 -8.85 -11.21 -1.71
C LEU A 19 -9.77 -10.38 -2.61
N THR A 20 -10.10 -9.15 -2.22
CA THR A 20 -10.91 -8.25 -3.06
C THR A 20 -10.12 -7.91 -4.32
N GLN A 21 -10.74 -8.13 -5.49
CA GLN A 21 -10.14 -7.79 -6.77
C GLN A 21 -9.92 -6.28 -6.84
N ASP A 22 -8.66 -5.85 -6.93
CA ASP A 22 -8.26 -4.46 -7.06
C ASP A 22 -7.23 -4.28 -8.18
N ALA A 23 -6.78 -3.04 -8.39
CA ALA A 23 -5.80 -2.71 -9.42
C ALA A 23 -4.52 -3.56 -9.29
N PHE A 24 -4.09 -3.86 -8.06
CA PHE A 24 -2.92 -4.70 -7.81
C PHE A 24 -3.15 -6.15 -8.26
N LEU A 25 -4.19 -6.82 -7.77
CA LEU A 25 -4.46 -8.21 -8.17
C LEU A 25 -4.75 -8.36 -9.66
N SER A 26 -5.32 -7.33 -10.30
CA SER A 26 -5.62 -7.36 -11.74
C SER A 26 -4.39 -7.34 -12.64
N ARG A 27 -3.23 -7.02 -12.07
CA ARG A 27 -1.97 -6.80 -12.79
C ARG A 27 -0.91 -7.84 -12.46
N LEU A 28 -1.19 -8.78 -11.56
CA LEU A 28 -0.21 -9.80 -11.19
C LEU A 28 0.04 -10.76 -12.36
N THR A 29 1.32 -10.97 -12.62
CA THR A 29 1.83 -11.91 -13.63
C THR A 29 2.22 -13.25 -13.01
N ARG A 30 2.67 -14.18 -13.85
CA ARG A 30 3.20 -15.46 -13.35
C ARG A 30 4.45 -15.28 -12.48
N SER A 31 5.30 -14.30 -12.78
CA SER A 31 6.47 -14.05 -11.93
C SER A 31 6.11 -13.37 -10.63
N ASP A 32 5.05 -12.54 -10.59
CA ASP A 32 4.54 -12.01 -9.33
C ASP A 32 4.15 -13.12 -8.36
N TYR A 33 3.45 -14.14 -8.87
CA TYR A 33 3.06 -15.31 -8.06
C TYR A 33 4.28 -16.12 -7.66
N ALA A 34 5.18 -16.42 -8.59
CA ALA A 34 6.40 -17.20 -8.31
C ALA A 34 7.27 -16.52 -7.25
N PHE A 35 7.43 -15.20 -7.33
CA PHE A 35 8.19 -14.39 -6.38
C PHE A 35 7.61 -14.44 -4.97
N ARG A 36 6.29 -14.24 -4.83
CA ARG A 36 5.60 -14.20 -3.54
C ARG A 36 5.45 -15.59 -2.91
N LEU A 37 5.14 -16.59 -3.73
CA LEU A 37 5.06 -18.00 -3.31
C LEU A 37 6.43 -18.63 -3.09
N LYS A 38 7.51 -18.02 -3.62
CA LYS A 38 8.89 -18.51 -3.58
C LYS A 38 9.05 -19.91 -4.18
N LYS A 39 8.27 -20.20 -5.24
CA LYS A 39 8.29 -21.47 -5.98
C LYS A 39 7.87 -21.27 -7.43
N ALA A 40 8.39 -22.11 -8.31
CA ALA A 40 8.11 -22.05 -9.75
C ALA A 40 6.86 -22.84 -10.18
N ASP A 41 6.45 -23.84 -9.39
CA ASP A 41 5.26 -24.66 -9.64
C ASP A 41 4.14 -24.31 -8.66
N TYR A 42 3.06 -23.76 -9.19
CA TYR A 42 1.91 -23.30 -8.41
C TYR A 42 0.63 -23.25 -9.24
N ASP A 43 -0.50 -23.19 -8.53
CA ASP A 43 -1.82 -22.88 -9.07
C ASP A 43 -2.38 -21.58 -8.48
N ASP A 44 -3.53 -21.11 -8.98
CA ASP A 44 -4.19 -19.91 -8.45
C ASP A 44 -4.65 -20.08 -7.00
N ALA A 45 -4.90 -21.31 -6.55
CA ALA A 45 -5.30 -21.60 -5.18
C ALA A 45 -4.12 -21.44 -4.20
N ASP A 46 -2.88 -21.64 -4.64
CA ASP A 46 -1.68 -21.35 -3.85
C ASP A 46 -1.60 -19.89 -3.44
N PHE A 47 -1.80 -18.97 -4.39
CA PHE A 47 -1.73 -17.54 -4.10
C PHE A 47 -2.87 -17.09 -3.18
N ARG A 48 -4.09 -17.58 -3.41
CA ARG A 48 -5.21 -17.38 -2.48
C ARG A 48 -4.86 -17.86 -1.07
N ARG A 49 -4.32 -19.08 -0.93
CA ARG A 49 -3.92 -19.64 0.36
C ARG A 49 -2.82 -18.82 1.03
N LEU A 50 -1.86 -18.30 0.26
CA LEU A 50 -0.83 -17.38 0.78
C LEU A 50 -1.47 -16.16 1.45
N LEU A 51 -2.38 -15.48 0.74
CA LEU A 51 -3.09 -14.31 1.27
C LEU A 51 -3.94 -14.67 2.50
N GLU A 52 -4.70 -15.76 2.46
CA GLU A 52 -5.58 -16.20 3.55
C GLU A 52 -4.81 -16.58 4.83
N ASN A 53 -3.68 -17.27 4.67
CA ASN A 53 -2.81 -17.70 5.76
C ASN A 53 -1.89 -16.59 6.28
N SER A 54 -1.76 -15.49 5.53
CA SER A 54 -0.98 -14.34 5.98
C SER A 54 -1.65 -13.57 7.11
N VAL A 55 -2.99 -13.57 7.17
CA VAL A 55 -3.78 -12.73 8.09
C VAL A 55 -3.54 -13.10 9.55
N LEU A 56 -3.30 -12.08 10.37
CA LEU A 56 -3.16 -12.17 11.82
C LEU A 56 -4.23 -11.31 12.53
N ASN A 57 -4.52 -11.64 13.78
CA ASN A 57 -5.42 -10.87 14.64
C ASN A 57 -4.64 -9.80 15.43
N TRP A 58 -5.30 -8.68 15.72
CA TRP A 58 -4.79 -7.55 16.48
C TRP A 58 -4.94 -7.75 17.99
N THR A 59 -3.92 -7.38 18.76
CA THR A 59 -4.04 -7.24 20.22
C THR A 59 -4.54 -5.85 20.59
N ASP A 60 -5.03 -5.68 21.81
CA ASP A 60 -5.50 -4.39 22.31
C ASP A 60 -4.36 -3.35 22.39
N ASP A 61 -3.16 -3.76 22.77
CA ASP A 61 -1.96 -2.90 22.81
C ASP A 61 -1.56 -2.41 21.42
N GLU A 62 -1.63 -3.28 20.41
CA GLU A 62 -1.36 -2.90 19.02
C GLU A 62 -2.39 -1.89 18.51
N ARG A 63 -3.68 -2.11 18.81
CA ARG A 63 -4.76 -1.18 18.46
C ARG A 63 -4.55 0.18 19.11
N ALA A 64 -4.25 0.21 20.41
CA ALA A 64 -4.01 1.45 21.15
C ALA A 64 -2.81 2.21 20.56
N LYS A 65 -1.69 1.52 20.32
CA LYS A 65 -0.49 2.11 19.72
C LYS A 65 -0.76 2.66 18.32
N LEU A 66 -1.43 1.90 17.46
CA LEU A 66 -1.75 2.33 16.10
C LEU A 66 -2.73 3.49 16.08
N ASN A 67 -3.76 3.50 16.93
CA ASN A 67 -4.68 4.63 17.03
C ASN A 67 -3.95 5.91 17.46
N ALA A 68 -3.06 5.85 18.45
CA ALA A 68 -2.28 7.00 18.88
C ALA A 68 -1.34 7.53 17.78
N CYS A 69 -0.64 6.63 17.08
CA CYS A 69 0.23 7.00 15.96
C CYS A 69 -0.57 7.52 14.76
N MET A 70 -1.74 6.94 14.47
CA MET A 70 -2.60 7.38 13.37
C MET A 70 -3.17 8.77 13.66
N ALA A 71 -3.62 9.05 14.88
CA ALA A 71 -4.06 10.38 15.26
C ALA A 71 -2.96 11.44 15.05
N SER A 72 -1.72 11.09 15.38
CA SER A 72 -0.54 11.93 15.13
C SER A 72 -0.22 12.07 13.64
N ALA A 73 -0.40 11.02 12.85
CA ALA A 73 -0.20 11.05 11.40
C ALA A 73 -1.26 11.95 10.71
N LEU A 74 -2.53 11.78 11.07
CA LEU A 74 -3.66 12.55 10.53
C LEU A 74 -3.53 14.04 10.83
N SER A 75 -3.08 14.41 12.03
CA SER A 75 -2.86 15.82 12.37
C SER A 75 -1.77 16.47 11.52
N GLY A 76 -0.72 15.71 11.15
CA GLY A 76 0.37 16.16 10.29
C GLY A 76 -0.05 16.51 8.86
N TYR A 77 -1.17 15.97 8.37
CA TYR A 77 -1.67 16.27 7.02
C TYR A 77 -2.40 17.61 6.89
N GLY A 78 -2.81 18.24 8.00
CA GLY A 78 -3.52 19.51 7.97
C GLY A 78 -4.74 19.49 7.03
N THR A 79 -4.75 20.39 6.03
CA THR A 79 -5.85 20.48 5.04
C THR A 79 -5.89 19.32 4.05
N LEU A 80 -4.78 18.60 3.85
CA LEU A 80 -4.75 17.42 2.97
C LEU A 80 -5.53 16.24 3.57
N SER A 81 -5.89 16.29 4.85
CA SER A 81 -6.75 15.29 5.50
C SER A 81 -8.13 15.19 4.85
N LEU A 82 -8.58 16.21 4.11
CA LEU A 82 -9.81 16.20 3.31
C LEU A 82 -9.80 15.17 2.18
N PHE A 83 -8.63 14.71 1.75
CA PHE A 83 -8.46 13.71 0.69
C PHE A 83 -8.28 12.29 1.23
N ILE A 84 -8.24 12.12 2.55
CA ILE A 84 -8.14 10.81 3.20
C ILE A 84 -9.53 10.18 3.24
N PRO A 85 -9.67 8.87 2.89
CA PRO A 85 -10.94 8.17 3.01
C PRO A 85 -11.54 8.27 4.41
N GLU A 86 -12.86 8.39 4.52
CA GLU A 86 -13.56 8.47 5.81
C GLU A 86 -13.28 7.27 6.72
N THR A 87 -13.02 6.11 6.12
CA THR A 87 -12.63 4.89 6.83
C THR A 87 -11.29 4.39 6.32
N ILE A 88 -10.35 4.16 7.23
CA ILE A 88 -9.06 3.55 6.96
C ILE A 88 -9.09 2.12 7.53
N GLY A 89 -9.05 1.13 6.65
CA GLY A 89 -8.94 -0.27 7.04
C GLY A 89 -7.51 -0.63 7.44
N LEU A 90 -7.34 -1.24 8.60
CA LEU A 90 -6.05 -1.76 9.05
C LEU A 90 -6.10 -3.29 9.07
N ILE A 91 -5.20 -3.91 8.31
CA ILE A 91 -5.08 -5.37 8.21
C ILE A 91 -3.69 -5.75 8.70
N LYS A 92 -3.59 -6.75 9.59
CA LYS A 92 -2.30 -7.31 10.00
C LYS A 92 -2.03 -8.60 9.24
N THR A 93 -0.84 -8.71 8.66
CA THR A 93 -0.36 -9.96 8.05
C THR A 93 1.00 -10.36 8.59
N ASN A 94 1.40 -11.60 8.38
CA ASN A 94 2.72 -12.10 8.75
C ASN A 94 3.84 -11.62 7.79
N GLY A 95 3.50 -10.93 6.69
CA GLY A 95 4.43 -10.37 5.71
C GLY A 95 5.05 -11.39 4.77
N GLN A 96 4.50 -12.60 4.67
CA GLN A 96 4.95 -13.60 3.71
C GLN A 96 4.51 -13.27 2.28
N GLU A 97 3.37 -12.60 2.14
CA GLU A 97 2.78 -12.23 0.86
C GLU A 97 3.44 -11.02 0.20
N GLU A 98 4.00 -10.11 0.99
CA GLU A 98 4.76 -8.96 0.52
C GLU A 98 6.02 -8.75 1.39
N PRO A 99 7.23 -8.94 0.84
CA PRO A 99 8.44 -8.78 1.60
C PRO A 99 8.72 -7.30 1.92
N GLY A 100 8.60 -6.96 3.20
CA GLY A 100 9.48 -5.97 3.84
C GLY A 100 8.91 -4.59 4.16
N ASN A 101 7.69 -4.22 3.78
CA ASN A 101 7.07 -2.96 4.20
C ASN A 101 5.55 -3.08 4.36
N ALA A 102 4.96 -2.12 5.07
CA ALA A 102 3.51 -1.88 4.96
C ALA A 102 3.19 -1.43 3.54
N TYR A 103 1.95 -1.65 3.12
CA TYR A 103 1.49 -1.30 1.79
C TYR A 103 -0.01 -1.06 1.79
N CYS A 104 -0.49 -0.36 0.76
CA CYS A 104 -1.89 -0.05 0.58
C CYS A 104 -2.56 -0.96 -0.45
N ARG A 105 -3.79 -1.37 -0.15
CA ARG A 105 -4.65 -2.20 -1.03
C ARG A 105 -6.03 -1.61 -1.14
N ASN A 106 -6.70 -1.90 -2.25
CA ASN A 106 -8.00 -1.30 -2.58
C ASN A 106 -7.91 0.24 -2.49
N ASP A 107 -9.00 0.90 -2.09
CA ASP A 107 -9.07 2.36 -1.97
C ASP A 107 -8.80 2.87 -0.55
N ASN A 108 -8.77 1.98 0.46
CA ASN A 108 -8.76 2.43 1.85
C ASN A 108 -8.07 1.51 2.86
N ASN A 109 -7.37 0.47 2.44
CA ASN A 109 -6.72 -0.46 3.37
C ASN A 109 -5.21 -0.22 3.43
N ILE A 110 -4.67 -0.23 4.65
CA ILE A 110 -3.25 -0.31 4.95
C ILE A 110 -2.98 -1.69 5.54
N VAL A 111 -2.08 -2.44 4.92
CA VAL A 111 -1.62 -3.74 5.39
C VAL A 111 -0.32 -3.55 6.16
N ILE A 112 -0.25 -4.10 7.38
CA ILE A 112 0.83 -3.86 8.34
C ILE A 112 1.42 -5.19 8.81
N HIS A 113 2.74 -5.27 8.84
CA HIS A 113 3.46 -6.43 9.35
C HIS A 113 3.91 -6.25 10.81
N PRO A 114 4.09 -7.32 11.60
CA PRO A 114 4.56 -7.25 12.98
C PRO A 114 5.83 -6.41 13.18
N ALA A 115 6.77 -6.45 12.22
CA ALA A 115 8.00 -5.68 12.27
C ALA A 115 7.78 -4.15 12.24
N ALA A 116 6.65 -3.67 11.70
CA ALA A 116 6.28 -2.25 11.80
C ALA A 116 5.83 -1.88 13.21
N LEU A 117 5.17 -2.80 13.91
CA LEU A 117 4.61 -2.59 15.25
C LEU A 117 5.68 -2.57 16.35
N THR A 118 6.86 -3.16 16.09
CA THR A 118 8.02 -3.07 17.00
C THR A 118 8.75 -1.72 16.92
N ARG A 119 8.42 -0.87 15.93
CA ARG A 119 9.06 0.45 15.78
C ARG A 119 8.64 1.40 16.90
N GLU A 120 9.54 2.31 17.26
CA GLU A 120 9.22 3.44 18.13
C GLU A 120 8.05 4.28 17.57
N PRO A 121 7.20 4.89 18.41
CA PRO A 121 6.02 5.62 17.98
C PRO A 121 6.27 6.66 16.88
N ALA A 122 7.39 7.40 16.95
CA ALA A 122 7.74 8.39 15.93
C ALA A 122 8.03 7.74 14.56
N ARG A 123 8.70 6.58 14.54
CA ARG A 123 9.00 5.84 13.32
C ARG A 123 7.75 5.16 12.74
N LEU A 124 6.86 4.66 13.60
CA LEU A 124 5.57 4.12 13.18
C LEU A 124 4.66 5.23 12.63
N THR A 125 4.62 6.39 13.26
CA THR A 125 3.86 7.56 12.76
C THR A 125 4.37 7.99 11.38
N ARG A 126 5.69 8.05 11.18
CA ARG A 126 6.28 8.35 9.86
C ARG A 126 5.88 7.32 8.80
N LEU A 127 5.83 6.03 9.16
CA LEU A 127 5.33 4.98 8.27
C LEU A 127 3.86 5.22 7.92
N LEU A 128 3.00 5.47 8.90
CA LEU A 128 1.58 5.73 8.65
C LEU A 128 1.37 6.98 7.79
N ILE A 129 2.19 8.02 7.95
CA ILE A 129 2.18 9.18 7.05
C ILE A 129 2.47 8.72 5.62
N HIS A 130 3.47 7.86 5.39
CA HIS A 130 3.78 7.33 4.08
C HIS A 130 2.59 6.55 3.47
N GLU A 131 1.97 5.65 4.24
CA GLU A 131 0.82 4.86 3.75
C GLU A 131 -0.41 5.74 3.46
N LEU A 132 -0.68 6.74 4.32
CA LEU A 132 -1.74 7.72 4.06
C LEU A 132 -1.51 8.49 2.76
N PHE A 133 -0.26 8.78 2.39
CA PHE A 133 0.05 9.42 1.12
C PHE A 133 -0.34 8.53 -0.07
N HIS A 134 -0.11 7.22 0.03
CA HIS A 134 -0.54 6.25 -0.99
C HIS A 134 -2.06 6.21 -1.11
N LEU A 135 -2.81 6.20 0.00
CA LEU A 135 -4.27 6.28 -0.05
C LEU A 135 -4.75 7.60 -0.68
N ILE A 136 -4.18 8.75 -0.29
CA ILE A 136 -4.54 10.06 -0.87
C ILE A 136 -4.27 10.07 -2.37
N SER A 137 -3.05 9.70 -2.77
CA SER A 137 -2.61 9.79 -4.17
C SER A 137 -3.34 8.80 -5.07
N ARG A 138 -3.66 7.59 -4.58
CA ARG A 138 -4.48 6.61 -5.30
C ARG A 138 -5.88 7.13 -5.61
N ASN A 139 -6.55 7.70 -4.61
CA ASN A 139 -7.93 8.15 -4.74
C ASN A 139 -8.07 9.51 -5.44
N ASN A 140 -6.96 10.23 -5.66
CA ASN A 140 -6.98 11.58 -6.21
C ASN A 140 -5.93 11.73 -7.32
N PRO A 141 -6.15 11.19 -8.54
CA PRO A 141 -5.15 11.18 -9.61
C PRO A 141 -4.64 12.58 -10.01
N VAL A 142 -5.52 13.59 -10.01
CA VAL A 142 -5.14 14.99 -10.30
C VAL A 142 -4.22 15.54 -9.21
N LEU A 143 -4.50 15.23 -7.94
CA LEU A 143 -3.65 15.63 -6.82
C LEU A 143 -2.31 14.87 -6.84
N LYS A 144 -2.34 13.55 -7.09
CA LYS A 144 -1.13 12.73 -7.29
C LYS A 144 -0.22 13.36 -8.32
N GLU A 145 -0.75 13.66 -9.51
CA GLU A 145 0.04 14.26 -10.58
C GLU A 145 0.66 15.60 -10.17
N ARG A 146 -0.10 16.48 -9.50
CA ARG A 146 0.41 17.76 -8.99
C ARG A 146 1.53 17.56 -7.97
N LEU A 147 1.37 16.64 -7.01
CA LEU A 147 2.37 16.36 -5.97
C LEU A 147 3.61 15.66 -6.54
N TYR A 148 3.44 14.77 -7.52
CA TYR A 148 4.56 14.08 -8.16
C TYR A 148 5.36 15.07 -9.03
N ASN A 149 4.67 15.98 -9.72
CA ASN A 149 5.28 17.06 -10.50
C ASN A 149 6.17 17.99 -9.65
N THR A 150 5.79 18.30 -8.39
CA THR A 150 6.65 19.10 -7.51
C THR A 150 7.93 18.38 -7.11
N LEU A 151 7.91 17.04 -7.12
CA LEU A 151 9.08 16.19 -6.88
C LEU A 151 9.88 15.90 -8.17
N GLY A 152 9.46 16.42 -9.32
CA GLY A 152 10.13 16.22 -10.62
C GLY A 152 9.70 14.95 -11.37
N PHE A 153 8.61 14.30 -10.96
CA PHE A 153 7.99 13.19 -11.68
C PHE A 153 6.87 13.70 -12.58
N PHE A 154 6.80 13.19 -13.81
CA PHE A 154 5.78 13.55 -14.79
C PHE A 154 4.95 12.34 -15.14
N LYS A 155 3.64 12.54 -15.28
CA LYS A 155 2.75 11.52 -15.83
C LYS A 155 3.05 11.33 -17.31
N GLY A 156 3.21 10.08 -17.73
CA GLY A 156 3.37 9.68 -19.12
C GLY A 156 2.45 8.53 -19.47
N GLU A 157 2.70 7.90 -20.62
CA GLU A 157 2.09 6.61 -20.94
C GLU A 157 2.71 5.52 -20.05
N GLU A 158 1.92 4.50 -19.76
CA GLU A 158 2.40 3.36 -18.99
C GLU A 158 3.55 2.65 -19.72
N LEU A 159 4.63 2.36 -18.99
CA LEU A 159 5.78 1.63 -19.53
C LEU A 159 5.36 0.21 -19.93
N LEU A 160 5.30 -0.04 -21.24
CA LEU A 160 5.10 -1.37 -21.79
C LEU A 160 6.45 -2.05 -22.01
N LEU A 161 6.63 -3.20 -21.36
CA LEU A 161 7.79 -4.06 -21.63
C LEU A 161 7.55 -4.88 -22.90
N PRO A 162 8.61 -5.24 -23.65
CA PRO A 162 8.51 -6.20 -24.74
C PRO A 162 7.90 -7.52 -24.26
N ASP A 163 7.19 -8.26 -25.13
CA ASP A 163 6.53 -9.53 -24.78
C ASP A 163 7.48 -10.54 -24.11
N SER A 164 8.75 -10.56 -24.52
CA SER A 164 9.79 -11.41 -23.92
C SER A 164 10.12 -11.10 -22.46
N LEU A 165 9.73 -9.92 -21.97
CA LEU A 165 9.92 -9.43 -20.61
C LEU A 165 8.61 -9.11 -19.90
N ALA A 166 7.45 -9.35 -20.53
CA ALA A 166 6.15 -9.04 -19.94
C ALA A 166 5.95 -9.79 -18.61
N ASP A 167 6.42 -11.03 -18.53
CA ASP A 167 6.40 -11.83 -17.30
C ASP A 167 7.58 -11.50 -16.36
N ALA A 168 8.49 -10.57 -16.66
CA ALA A 168 9.65 -10.28 -15.80
C ALA A 168 9.40 -9.15 -14.77
N THR A 169 8.15 -8.71 -14.61
CA THR A 169 7.76 -7.63 -13.69
C THR A 169 7.43 -8.13 -12.30
N ILE A 170 7.77 -7.33 -11.29
CA ILE A 170 7.24 -7.45 -9.93
C ILE A 170 6.38 -6.22 -9.66
N THR A 171 5.07 -6.43 -9.59
CA THR A 171 4.06 -5.41 -9.38
C THR A 171 4.13 -4.89 -7.94
N ASN A 172 4.20 -3.56 -7.77
CA ASN A 172 4.13 -2.92 -6.46
C ASN A 172 2.66 -2.66 -6.08
N PRO A 173 2.17 -3.13 -4.92
CA PRO A 173 0.80 -2.88 -4.48
C PRO A 173 0.45 -1.40 -4.31
N ASP A 174 1.39 -0.53 -3.93
CA ASP A 174 1.13 0.91 -3.72
C ASP A 174 0.99 1.69 -5.02
N SER A 175 1.74 1.29 -6.05
CA SER A 175 1.69 1.88 -7.40
C SER A 175 1.69 0.78 -8.46
N PRO A 176 0.53 0.13 -8.72
CA PRO A 176 0.46 -0.97 -9.68
C PRO A 176 0.71 -0.55 -11.14
N ALA A 177 0.61 0.75 -11.44
CA ALA A 177 0.89 1.31 -12.76
C ALA A 177 2.26 2.01 -12.79
N ASN A 178 2.98 1.80 -13.90
CA ASN A 178 4.29 2.39 -14.17
C ASN A 178 4.17 3.56 -15.16
N ASP A 179 3.50 4.63 -14.74
CA ASP A 179 3.10 5.77 -15.58
C ASP A 179 3.68 7.12 -15.12
N PHE A 180 4.63 7.11 -14.17
CA PHE A 180 5.34 8.32 -13.70
C PHE A 180 6.85 8.20 -13.89
N PHE A 181 7.46 9.24 -14.48
CA PHE A 181 8.87 9.23 -14.87
C PHE A 181 9.61 10.45 -14.34
N LEU A 182 10.86 10.27 -13.92
CA LEU A 182 11.76 11.38 -13.62
C LEU A 182 12.25 12.02 -14.91
N SER A 183 12.12 13.35 -15.03
CA SER A 183 12.75 14.07 -16.13
C SER A 183 14.16 14.53 -15.71
N PRO A 184 15.22 14.17 -16.45
CA PRO A 184 16.59 14.61 -16.13
C PRO A 184 16.81 16.12 -16.31
N ASN A 185 15.87 16.85 -16.92
CA ASN A 185 16.04 18.26 -17.31
C ASN A 185 15.39 19.28 -16.38
N LYS A 186 14.72 18.88 -15.30
CA LYS A 186 14.20 19.82 -14.28
C LYS A 186 15.03 19.74 -13.01
N LYS A 187 15.54 20.90 -12.58
CA LYS A 187 16.19 21.05 -11.27
C LYS A 187 15.20 20.64 -10.18
N VAL A 188 15.49 19.56 -9.47
CA VAL A 188 14.81 19.24 -8.22
C VAL A 188 15.11 20.40 -7.26
N HIS A 189 14.08 21.13 -6.85
CA HIS A 189 14.23 22.15 -5.81
C HIS A 189 14.59 21.42 -4.51
N ARG A 190 15.85 21.54 -4.08
CA ARG A 190 16.25 21.13 -2.73
C ARG A 190 15.62 22.12 -1.76
N ALA A 191 14.79 21.61 -0.84
CA ALA A 191 14.32 22.36 0.32
C ALA A 191 15.47 22.61 1.30
#